data_AF-A0A0D1LHJ7-F1
#
_entry.id   AF-A0A0D1LHJ7-F1
#
_cell.length_a   1.000
_cell.length_b   1.000
_cell.length_c   1.000
_cell.angle_alpha   90.00
_cell.angle_beta   90.00
_cell.angle_gamma   90.00
#
_symmetry.space_group_name_H-M   'P 1'
#
loop_
_entity.id
_entity.type
_entity.pdbx_description
1 polymer ?
#
loop_
_entity_poly.entity_id
_entity_poly.type
_entity_poly.pdbx_seq_one_letter_code
_entity_poly.pdbx_strand_id
1 'polypeptide(L)' 'MGLFGGDDFKLPMTVSEVPAGLEQIQIVSGLGMSVEGALKDLAKAADKIGADEVVNVRVTATENNFAAYGDAVKK' A
#
# COMPACT_ATOMS: atom_id res chain seq x y z
N MET A 1 -8.00 13.37 6.83
CA MET A 1 -6.56 13.72 6.76
C MET A 1 -5.79 12.43 6.51
N GLY A 2 -5.49 12.12 5.24
CA GLY A 2 -4.63 11.01 4.87
C GLY A 2 -3.20 11.53 4.71
N LEU A 3 -2.31 11.12 5.61
CA LEU A 3 -0.88 11.34 5.53
C LEU A 3 -0.31 10.29 4.57
N PHE A 4 0.73 10.63 3.80
CA PHE A 4 1.37 9.84 2.73
C PHE A 4 0.82 10.10 1.30
N GLY A 5 1.04 11.32 0.82
CA GLY A 5 0.86 11.71 -0.58
C GLY A 5 1.93 12.70 -1.03
N GLY A 6 3.20 12.41 -0.72
CA GLY A 6 4.34 13.14 -1.30
C GLY A 6 4.73 12.54 -2.65
N ASP A 7 5.28 13.36 -3.55
CA ASP A 7 5.64 13.10 -4.96
C ASP A 7 6.40 11.78 -5.28
N ASP A 8 6.80 11.02 -4.27
CA ASP A 8 7.46 9.71 -4.36
C ASP A 8 6.50 8.52 -4.59
N PHE A 9 5.20 8.68 -4.36
CA PHE A 9 4.21 7.59 -4.46
C PHE A 9 3.17 7.89 -5.54
N LYS A 10 3.11 7.04 -6.58
CA LYS A 10 2.15 7.18 -7.69
C LYS A 10 0.71 6.79 -7.32
N LEU A 11 0.54 6.00 -6.26
CA LEU A 11 -0.77 5.51 -5.82
C LEU A 11 -1.12 6.09 -4.45
N PRO A 12 -2.36 6.55 -4.23
CA PRO A 12 -2.83 6.91 -2.90
C PRO A 12 -2.79 5.67 -1.99
N MET A 13 -2.39 5.87 -0.74
CA MET A 13 -2.36 4.83 0.29
C MET A 13 -3.14 5.32 1.51
N THR A 14 -4.15 4.55 1.91
CA THR A 14 -5.05 4.93 3.02
C THR A 14 -5.01 3.88 4.14
N VAL A 15 -4.97 4.34 5.40
CA VAL A 15 -4.95 3.47 6.60
C VAL A 15 -6.36 3.10 7.08
N SER A 16 -7.41 3.56 6.39
CA SER A 16 -8.82 3.35 6.72
C SER A 16 -9.50 2.37 5.76
N GLU A 17 -10.73 1.96 6.11
CA GLU A 17 -11.55 0.99 5.37
C GLU A 17 -11.77 1.38 3.90
N VAL A 18 -12.00 0.36 3.06
CA VAL A 18 -12.26 0.47 1.63
C VAL A 18 -13.40 1.48 1.38
N PRO A 19 -13.15 2.61 0.70
CA PRO A 19 -14.19 3.55 0.34
C PRO A 19 -15.30 2.88 -0.51
N ALA A 20 -16.56 3.27 -0.28
CA ALA A 20 -17.69 2.74 -1.04
C ALA A 20 -17.51 3.01 -2.55
N GLY A 21 -17.66 1.97 -3.37
CA GLY A 21 -17.44 2.04 -4.83
C GLY A 21 -16.06 1.58 -5.29
N LEU A 22 -15.26 0.98 -4.41
CA LEU A 22 -14.00 0.33 -4.74
C LEU A 22 -14.09 -1.17 -4.53
N GLU A 23 -13.68 -1.96 -5.51
CA GLU A 23 -13.62 -3.42 -5.41
C GLU A 23 -12.22 -3.85 -5.00
N GLN A 24 -12.12 -4.68 -3.96
CA GLN A 24 -10.86 -5.31 -3.59
C GLN A 24 -10.48 -6.36 -4.64
N ILE A 25 -9.33 -6.16 -5.27
CA ILE A 25 -8.79 -7.11 -6.24
C ILE A 25 -8.01 -8.20 -5.50
N GLN A 26 -7.04 -7.77 -4.67
CA GLN A 26 -6.09 -8.67 -4.02
C GLN A 26 -5.40 -7.96 -2.84
N ILE A 27 -4.96 -8.73 -1.85
CA ILE A 27 -4.03 -8.26 -0.82
C ILE A 27 -2.60 -8.25 -1.40
N VAL A 28 -1.95 -7.11 -1.35
CA VAL A 28 -0.55 -6.94 -1.76
C VAL A 28 0.36 -6.74 -0.56
N SER A 29 1.62 -7.12 -0.72
CA SER A 29 2.65 -6.91 0.28
C SER A 29 3.92 -6.35 -0.34
N GLY A 30 4.71 -5.67 0.48
CA GLY A 30 6.03 -5.14 0.11
C GLY A 30 7.03 -5.33 1.23
N LEU A 31 8.29 -5.57 0.88
CA LEU A 31 9.39 -5.74 1.84
C LEU A 31 10.47 -4.69 1.59
N GLY A 32 11.01 -4.11 2.66
CA GLY A 32 12.10 -3.14 2.55
C GLY A 32 12.92 -3.03 3.82
N MET A 33 14.16 -2.56 3.68
CA MET A 33 15.06 -2.29 4.82
C MET A 33 14.65 -1.05 5.63
N SER A 34 13.67 -0.28 5.14
CA SER A 34 13.04 0.85 5.82
C SER A 34 11.53 0.81 5.59
N VAL A 35 10.77 1.51 6.44
CA VAL A 35 9.31 1.70 6.28
C VAL A 35 9.00 2.23 4.88
N GLU A 36 9.74 3.24 4.42
CA GLU A 36 9.56 3.83 3.10
C GLU A 36 9.87 2.83 1.97
N GLY A 37 10.90 2.00 2.14
CA GLY A 37 11.23 0.93 1.19
C GLY A 37 10.12 -0.11 1.07
N ALA A 38 9.55 -0.52 2.21
CA ALA A 38 8.45 -1.48 2.25
C ALA A 38 7.17 -0.92 1.60
N LEU A 39 6.86 0.36 1.85
CA LEU A 39 5.74 1.05 1.21
C LEU A 39 5.97 1.22 -0.30
N LYS A 40 7.19 1.55 -0.74
CA LYS A 40 7.53 1.68 -2.17
C LYS A 40 7.39 0.35 -2.90
N ASP A 41 7.80 -0.74 -2.27
CA ASP A 41 7.65 -2.09 -2.83
C ASP A 41 6.17 -2.52 -2.90
N LEU A 42 5.39 -2.23 -1.85
CA LEU A 42 3.95 -2.46 -1.83
C LEU A 42 3.20 -1.67 -2.91
N ALA A 43 3.53 -0.39 -3.11
CA ALA A 43 2.95 0.42 -4.17
C ALA A 43 3.28 -0.14 -5.56
N LYS A 44 4.51 -0.65 -5.78
CA LYS A 44 4.88 -1.33 -7.03
C LYS A 44 4.11 -2.64 -7.23
N ALA A 45 3.87 -3.39 -6.16
CA ALA A 45 3.09 -4.62 -6.22
C ALA A 45 1.64 -4.33 -6.62
N ALA A 46 1.03 -3.27 -6.06
CA ALA A 46 -0.30 -2.79 -6.43
C ALA A 46 -0.38 -2.30 -7.89
N ASP A 47 0.62 -1.53 -8.34
CA ASP A 47 0.70 -1.02 -9.72
C ASP A 47 0.79 -2.17 -10.75
N LYS A 48 1.56 -3.22 -10.45
CA LYS A 48 1.69 -4.41 -11.32
C LYS A 48 0.38 -5.15 -11.56
N ILE A 49 -0.55 -5.10 -10.62
CA ILE A 49 -1.87 -5.73 -10.74
C ILE A 49 -2.94 -4.75 -11.23
N GLY A 50 -2.55 -3.51 -11.55
CA GLY A 50 -3.46 -2.49 -12.08
C GLY A 50 -4.49 -2.01 -11.06
N ALA A 51 -4.07 -1.90 -9.79
CA ALA A 51 -4.88 -1.29 -8.74
C ALA A 51 -4.83 0.24 -8.83
N ASP A 52 -5.94 0.89 -8.51
CA ASP A 52 -6.06 2.35 -8.51
C ASP A 52 -5.65 2.96 -7.16
N GLU A 53 -5.79 2.19 -6.07
CA GLU A 53 -5.48 2.60 -4.72
C GLU A 53 -5.08 1.39 -3.86
N VAL A 54 -4.34 1.62 -2.78
CA VAL A 54 -4.14 0.63 -1.72
C VAL A 54 -4.71 1.16 -0.41
N VAL A 55 -5.61 0.39 0.20
CA VAL A 55 -6.28 0.75 1.47
C VAL A 55 -5.90 -0.24 2.57
N ASN A 56 -6.33 0.04 3.82
CA ASN A 56 -5.98 -0.76 4.99
C ASN A 56 -4.46 -1.02 5.15
N VAL A 57 -3.62 -0.05 4.79
CA VAL A 57 -2.16 -0.25 4.81
C VAL A 57 -1.65 -0.44 6.23
N ARG A 58 -0.94 -1.54 6.47
CA ARG A 58 -0.29 -1.90 7.75
C ARG A 58 1.19 -2.15 7.52
N VAL A 59 2.01 -1.63 8.43
CA VAL A 59 3.47 -1.86 8.41
C VAL A 59 3.89 -2.57 9.69
N THR A 60 4.63 -3.66 9.54
CA THR A 60 5.17 -4.46 10.63
C THR A 60 6.69 -4.46 10.54
N ALA A 61 7.36 -4.22 11.67
CA ALA A 61 8.80 -4.43 11.78
C ALA A 61 9.09 -5.92 12.03
N THR A 62 10.00 -6.47 11.23
CA THR A 62 10.63 -7.78 11.44
C THR A 62 12.08 -7.56 11.88
N GLU A 63 12.78 -8.61 12.33
CA GLU A 63 14.10 -8.49 12.98
C GLU A 63 15.12 -7.61 12.24
N ASN A 64 15.10 -7.56 10.90
CA ASN A 64 16.00 -6.72 10.10
C ASN A 64 15.31 -5.90 8.99
N ASN A 65 14.00 -6.04 8.80
CA ASN A 65 13.27 -5.46 7.68
C ASN A 65 11.88 -4.96 8.11
N PHE A 66 11.26 -4.16 7.25
CA PHE A 66 9.86 -3.76 7.34
C PHE A 66 9.04 -4.49 6.29
N ALA A 67 7.87 -4.97 6.69
CA ALA A 67 6.87 -5.54 5.81
C ALA A 67 5.64 -4.63 5.79
N ALA A 68 5.21 -4.22 4.61
CA ALA A 68 3.97 -3.48 4.40
C ALA A 68 2.92 -4.41 3.77
N TYR A 69 1.67 -4.30 4.19
CA TYR A 69 0.53 -5.06 3.69
C TYR A 69 -0.62 -4.09 3.43
N GLY A 70 -1.41 -4.33 2.39
CA GLY A 70 -2.57 -3.50 2.09
C GLY A 70 -3.48 -4.16 1.08
N ASP A 71 -4.72 -3.69 1.05
CA ASP A 71 -5.75 -4.16 0.13
C ASP A 71 -5.67 -3.32 -1.14
N ALA A 72 -5.28 -3.94 -2.25
CA ALA A 72 -5.27 -3.27 -3.54
C ALA A 72 -6.69 -3.25 -4.11
N VAL A 73 -7.16 -2.06 -4.46
CA VAL A 73 -8.55 -1.81 -4.86
C VAL A 73 -8.63 -1.13 -6.23
N LYS A 74 -9.76 -1.31 -6.92
CA LYS A 74 -10.06 -0.73 -8.23
C LYS A 74 -11.38 0.03 -8.25
N LYS A 75 -11.48 1.05 -9.10
CA LYS A 75 -12.72 1.80 -9.41
C LYS A 75 -13.49 1.19 -10.57
#